data_AF-F4PG12-F1
#
_entry.id   AF-F4PG12-F1
#
_cell.length_a   1.000
_cell.length_b   1.000
_cell.length_c   1.000
_cell.angle_alpha   90.00
_cell.angle_beta   90.00
_cell.angle_gamma   90.00
#
_symmetry.space_group_name_H-M   'P 1'
#
loop_
_entity.id
_entity.type
_entity.pdbx_description
1 polymer ?
#
loop_
_entity_poly.entity_id
_entity_poly.type
_entity_poly.pdbx_seq_one_letter_code
_entity_poly.pdbx_strand_id
1 'polypeptide(L)'
;MIEIITGEEQEKHYPVFTNLQAHVLQEGRQKLRYFVSVKRFYEPNSKFILMTTLNQNEATFSIPGMSMTNYFPNIGEIGGQAINGFFRSTEGGVHKGFRIELIFTKQSDKPAFISLYHAKTETNFEPIPTTPISSIEDLPRL
;
A
#
# COMPACT_ATOMS: atom_id res chain seq x y z
N MET A 1 45.63 -26.48 21.25
CA MET A 1 44.34 -27.00 20.75
C MET A 1 43.33 -25.91 21.04
N ILE A 2 42.81 -25.24 20.01
CA ILE A 2 41.87 -24.12 20.17
C ILE A 2 40.48 -24.71 20.01
N GLU A 3 39.66 -24.69 21.06
CA GLU A 3 38.25 -25.05 20.99
C GLU A 3 37.49 -23.92 20.31
N ILE A 4 36.93 -24.22 19.14
CA ILE A 4 35.98 -23.35 18.46
C ILE A 4 34.61 -23.67 19.06
N ILE A 5 34.13 -22.79 19.93
CA ILE A 5 32.74 -22.85 20.41
C ILE A 5 31.87 -22.41 19.24
N THR A 6 31.26 -23.36 18.54
CA THR A 6 30.18 -23.10 17.59
C THR A 6 28.97 -22.62 18.39
N GLY A 7 28.81 -21.30 18.48
CA GLY A 7 27.57 -20.71 18.97
C GLY A 7 26.43 -21.13 18.05
N GLU A 8 25.49 -21.91 18.57
CA GLU A 8 24.20 -22.12 17.92
C GLU A 8 23.59 -20.73 17.68
N GLU A 9 23.46 -20.33 16.42
CA GLU A 9 22.70 -19.16 16.03
C GLU A 9 21.26 -19.39 16.45
N GLN A 10 20.87 -18.91 17.63
CA GLN A 10 19.46 -18.69 17.91
C GLN A 10 18.96 -17.74 16.84
N GLU A 11 18.11 -18.22 15.93
CA GLU A 11 17.34 -17.39 15.00
C GLU A 11 16.64 -16.33 15.84
N LYS A 12 17.22 -15.13 15.89
CA LYS A 12 16.54 -13.96 16.43
C LYS A 12 15.33 -13.76 15.53
N HIS A 13 14.17 -14.20 16.01
CA HIS A 13 12.88 -13.77 15.48
C HIS A 13 12.79 -12.26 15.70
N TYR A 14 13.33 -11.49 14.76
CA TYR A 14 13.06 -10.07 14.68
C TYR A 14 11.57 -9.93 14.40
N PRO A 15 10.84 -9.09 15.14
CA PRO A 15 9.45 -8.83 14.81
C PRO A 15 9.40 -8.30 13.38
N VAL A 16 8.63 -8.95 12.52
CA VAL A 16 8.37 -8.48 11.16
C VAL A 16 7.49 -7.25 11.27
N PHE A 17 8.10 -6.10 11.52
CA PHE A 17 7.38 -4.84 11.53
C PHE A 17 7.03 -4.49 10.09
N THR A 18 5.74 -4.33 9.79
CA THR A 18 5.29 -3.70 8.55
C THR A 18 5.88 -2.28 8.52
N ASN A 19 6.90 -2.10 7.69
CA ASN A 19 7.71 -0.89 7.68
C ASN A 19 7.03 0.27 6.94
N LEU A 20 6.02 -0.01 6.09
CA LEU A 20 5.11 1.02 5.58
C LEU A 20 3.90 1.22 6.50
N GLN A 21 3.43 2.46 6.52
CA GLN A 21 2.13 2.86 7.05
C GLN A 21 1.46 3.80 6.07
N ALA A 22 0.14 3.71 6.01
CA ALA A 22 -0.69 4.63 5.24
C ALA A 22 -1.65 5.35 6.19
N HIS A 23 -1.83 6.65 5.98
CA HIS A 23 -2.97 7.37 6.55
C HIS A 23 -3.96 7.63 5.43
N VAL A 24 -5.25 7.44 5.69
CA VAL A 24 -6.30 7.61 4.68
C VAL A 24 -7.25 8.74 5.07
N LEU A 25 -7.35 9.72 4.18
CA LEU A 25 -8.33 10.81 4.27
C LEU A 25 -9.46 10.54 3.28
N GLN A 26 -10.69 10.57 3.78
CA GLN A 26 -11.88 10.48 2.95
C GLN A 26 -12.37 11.88 2.56
N GLU A 27 -12.27 12.20 1.26
CA GLU A 27 -12.76 13.45 0.69
C GLU A 27 -14.13 13.21 0.04
N GLY A 28 -15.18 13.36 0.84
CA GLY A 28 -16.55 13.08 0.41
C GLY A 28 -16.82 11.58 0.18
N ARG A 29 -17.86 11.25 -0.59
CA ARG A 29 -18.26 9.85 -0.82
C ARG A 29 -17.42 9.12 -1.87
N GLN A 30 -16.74 9.87 -2.72
CA GLN A 30 -16.13 9.31 -3.94
C GLN A 30 -14.60 9.27 -3.90
N LYS A 31 -13.91 9.93 -2.96
CA LYS A 31 -12.45 10.07 -3.02
C LYS A 31 -11.78 9.67 -1.72
N LEU A 32 -10.73 8.85 -1.83
CA LEU A 32 -9.82 8.49 -0.75
C LEU A 32 -8.41 8.93 -1.14
N ARG A 33 -7.72 9.62 -0.23
CA ARG A 33 -6.32 9.98 -0.37
C ARG A 33 -5.50 9.19 0.65
N TYR A 34 -4.54 8.43 0.16
CA TYR A 34 -3.62 7.65 0.98
C TYR A 34 -2.27 8.35 1.02
N PHE A 35 -1.77 8.53 2.23
CA PHE A 35 -0.49 9.14 2.55
C PHE A 35 0.44 8.06 3.08
N VAL A 36 1.27 7.50 2.21
CA VAL A 36 2.16 6.36 2.52
C VAL A 36 3.53 6.88 2.95
N SER A 37 4.04 6.35 4.05
CA SER A 37 5.37 6.69 4.58
C SER A 37 6.05 5.45 5.18
N VAL A 38 7.37 5.47 5.25
CA VAL A 38 8.15 4.45 5.97
C VAL A 38 8.29 4.81 7.45
N LYS A 39 8.29 3.80 8.31
CA LYS A 39 8.51 3.96 9.76
C LYS A 39 9.99 4.03 10.11
N ARG A 40 10.81 3.15 9.53
CA ARG A 40 12.22 2.99 9.95
C ARG A 40 13.19 2.90 8.78
N PHE A 41 12.93 2.00 7.84
CA PHE A 41 13.87 1.62 6.80
C PHE A 41 13.37 2.04 5.42
N TYR A 42 14.31 2.15 4.48
CA TYR A 42 13.99 2.35 3.07
C TYR A 42 13.26 1.13 2.50
N GLU A 43 12.20 1.36 1.73
CA GLU A 43 11.49 0.31 0.97
C GLU A 43 11.88 0.44 -0.51
N PRO A 44 12.68 -0.47 -1.06
CA PRO A 44 13.24 -0.32 -2.41
C PRO A 44 12.20 -0.47 -3.51
N ASN A 45 11.14 -1.23 -3.24
CA ASN A 45 10.03 -1.38 -4.16
C ASN A 45 9.07 -0.20 -3.92
N SER A 46 8.74 0.57 -4.95
CA SER A 46 7.63 1.54 -4.86
C SER A 46 6.47 1.11 -5.71
N LYS A 47 6.13 -0.18 -5.64
CA LYS A 47 4.99 -0.78 -6.33
C LYS A 47 3.85 -0.91 -5.33
N PHE A 48 2.69 -0.40 -5.71
CA PHE A 48 1.46 -0.36 -4.93
C PHE A 48 0.33 -0.98 -5.73
N ILE A 49 -0.52 -1.76 -5.08
CA ILE A 49 -1.76 -2.24 -5.68
C ILE A 49 -2.91 -1.92 -4.74
N LEU A 50 -3.95 -1.29 -5.28
CA LEU A 50 -5.21 -1.09 -4.60
C LEU A 50 -6.18 -2.15 -5.10
N MET A 51 -6.64 -3.00 -4.18
CA MET A 51 -7.60 -4.04 -4.45
C MET A 51 -9.01 -3.53 -4.13
N THR A 52 -9.95 -3.74 -5.04
CA THR A 52 -11.34 -3.33 -4.87
C THR A 52 -12.32 -4.19 -5.67
N THR A 53 -13.58 -4.22 -5.27
CA THR A 53 -14.66 -4.87 -6.04
C THR A 53 -15.12 -4.05 -7.25
N LEU A 54 -14.64 -2.82 -7.40
CA LEU A 54 -14.95 -1.96 -8.55
C LEU A 54 -14.08 -2.28 -9.76
N ASN A 55 -14.63 -2.14 -10.97
CA ASN A 55 -13.88 -2.31 -12.21
C ASN A 55 -13.27 -0.98 -12.73
N GLN A 56 -12.52 -1.04 -13.83
CA GLN A 56 -11.81 0.12 -14.42
C GLN A 56 -12.70 1.29 -14.87
N ASN A 57 -14.00 1.06 -15.10
CA ASN A 57 -14.97 2.09 -15.46
C ASN A 57 -15.69 2.68 -14.22
N GLU A 58 -15.47 2.09 -13.06
CA GLU A 58 -16.15 2.44 -11.80
C GLU A 58 -15.21 3.09 -10.81
N ALA A 59 -13.91 3.05 -11.05
CA ALA A 59 -12.91 3.67 -10.19
C ALA A 59 -11.60 3.95 -10.92
N THR A 60 -10.82 4.86 -10.33
CA THR A 60 -9.45 5.16 -10.74
C THR A 60 -8.55 5.15 -9.52
N PHE A 61 -7.28 4.81 -9.75
CA PHE A 61 -6.23 4.89 -8.75
C PHE A 61 -5.07 5.65 -9.39
N SER A 62 -4.51 6.67 -8.74
CA SER A 62 -3.53 7.58 -9.34
C SER A 62 -2.49 8.02 -8.32
N ILE A 63 -1.36 8.48 -8.86
CA ILE A 63 -0.40 9.30 -8.12
C ILE A 63 -0.54 10.70 -8.73
N PRO A 64 -0.60 11.79 -7.95
CA PRO A 64 -0.66 13.14 -8.50
C PRO A 64 0.42 13.37 -9.57
N GLY A 65 0.01 13.85 -10.75
CA GLY A 65 0.92 14.08 -11.88
C GLY A 65 1.26 12.85 -12.72
N MET A 66 0.72 11.66 -12.41
CA MET A 66 0.91 10.44 -13.21
C MET A 66 -0.41 9.96 -13.82
N SER A 67 -0.44 9.71 -15.14
CA SER A 67 -1.69 9.46 -15.89
C SER A 67 -2.06 7.98 -16.10
N MET A 68 -1.10 7.06 -16.16
CA MET A 68 -1.39 5.69 -16.62
C MET A 68 -1.79 4.74 -15.51
N THR A 69 -3.01 4.17 -15.55
CA THR A 69 -3.49 3.08 -14.66
C THR A 69 -3.34 1.69 -15.24
N ASN A 70 -2.56 0.83 -14.57
CA ASN A 70 -2.54 -0.59 -14.88
C ASN A 70 -3.65 -1.27 -14.08
N TYR A 71 -4.62 -1.84 -14.78
CA TYR A 71 -5.78 -2.51 -14.21
C TYR A 71 -5.68 -4.03 -14.42
N PHE A 72 -6.01 -4.80 -13.38
CA PHE A 72 -5.99 -6.25 -13.36
C PHE A 72 -7.37 -6.76 -12.92
N PRO A 73 -8.19 -7.31 -13.83
CA PRO A 73 -9.49 -7.87 -13.45
C PRO A 73 -9.34 -9.22 -12.73
N ASN A 74 -10.28 -9.52 -11.82
CA ASN A 74 -10.47 -10.85 -11.22
C ASN A 74 -9.19 -11.47 -10.61
N ILE A 75 -8.42 -10.67 -9.88
CA ILE A 75 -7.18 -11.12 -9.20
C ILE A 75 -7.45 -11.95 -7.93
N GLY A 76 -8.71 -12.08 -7.54
CA GLY A 76 -9.16 -12.85 -6.40
C GLY A 76 -10.66 -12.72 -6.20
N GLU A 77 -11.14 -13.18 -5.04
CA GLU A 77 -12.55 -13.15 -4.68
C GLU A 77 -12.70 -12.91 -3.17
N ILE A 78 -13.71 -12.13 -2.77
CA ILE A 78 -14.14 -11.99 -1.38
C ILE A 78 -15.67 -12.12 -1.30
N GLY A 79 -16.15 -13.12 -0.57
CA GLY A 79 -17.57 -13.33 -0.36
C GLY A 79 -18.40 -13.44 -1.65
N GLY A 80 -17.93 -14.17 -2.67
CA GLY A 80 -18.65 -14.31 -3.94
C GLY A 80 -18.39 -13.18 -4.95
N GLN A 81 -17.69 -12.11 -4.57
CA GLN A 81 -17.43 -10.96 -5.43
C GLN A 81 -15.99 -10.95 -5.93
N ALA A 82 -15.83 -10.79 -7.24
CA ALA A 82 -14.52 -10.65 -7.86
C ALA A 82 -13.79 -9.40 -7.33
N ILE A 83 -12.51 -9.56 -7.02
CA ILE A 83 -11.61 -8.47 -6.65
C ILE A 83 -10.80 -8.10 -7.89
N ASN A 84 -10.71 -6.81 -8.15
CA ASN A 84 -9.87 -6.22 -9.17
C ASN A 84 -8.71 -5.45 -8.53
N GLY A 85 -7.61 -5.32 -9.25
CA GLY A 85 -6.41 -4.61 -8.81
C GLY A 85 -6.12 -3.38 -9.68
N PHE A 86 -5.83 -2.25 -9.04
CA PHE A 86 -5.25 -1.08 -9.69
C PHE A 86 -3.81 -0.89 -9.22
N PHE A 87 -2.87 -0.93 -10.14
CA PHE A 87 -1.45 -0.92 -9.83
C PHE A 87 -0.79 0.43 -10.13
N ARG A 88 0.13 0.84 -9.26
CA ARG A 88 0.93 2.06 -9.36
C ARG A 88 2.38 1.76 -9.03
N SER A 89 3.29 2.44 -9.72
CA SER A 89 4.69 2.48 -9.33
C SER A 89 5.23 3.89 -9.36
N THR A 90 6.09 4.27 -8.41
CA THR A 90 6.95 5.45 -8.55
C THR A 90 8.35 5.04 -8.99
N GLU A 91 9.10 5.98 -9.54
CA GLU A 91 10.55 5.81 -9.73
C GLU A 91 11.24 5.87 -8.35
N GLY A 92 12.16 4.94 -8.10
CA GLY A 92 12.84 4.81 -6.80
C GLY A 92 12.00 4.10 -5.72
N GLY A 93 12.54 4.02 -4.50
CA GLY A 93 11.90 3.44 -3.32
C GLY A 93 11.25 4.49 -2.40
N VAL A 94 10.55 4.04 -1.36
CA VAL A 94 10.01 4.90 -0.31
C VAL A 94 11.07 5.10 0.77
N HIS A 95 11.50 6.34 1.01
CA HIS A 95 12.51 6.66 2.00
C HIS A 95 11.97 7.50 3.15
N LYS A 96 12.69 7.49 4.28
CA LYS A 96 12.35 8.31 5.44
C LYS A 96 12.40 9.80 5.07
N GLY A 97 11.50 10.59 5.66
CA GLY A 97 11.38 12.02 5.31
C GLY A 97 10.51 12.29 4.08
N PHE A 98 10.05 11.27 3.36
CA PHE A 98 9.20 11.41 2.17
C PHE A 98 7.87 10.67 2.33
N ARG A 99 6.86 11.18 1.64
CA ARG A 99 5.50 10.66 1.65
C ARG A 99 4.98 10.55 0.23
N ILE A 100 4.50 9.37 -0.11
CA ILE A 100 3.83 9.13 -1.38
C ILE A 100 2.34 9.40 -1.18
N GLU A 101 1.77 10.20 -2.07
CA GLU A 101 0.34 10.40 -2.14
C GLU A 101 -0.26 9.51 -3.23
N LEU A 102 -1.25 8.70 -2.86
CA LEU A 102 -2.04 7.88 -3.77
C LEU A 102 -3.51 8.29 -3.66
N ILE A 103 -4.19 8.45 -4.79
CA ILE A 103 -5.58 8.90 -4.84
C ILE A 103 -6.43 7.82 -5.48
N PHE A 104 -7.43 7.35 -4.74
CA PHE A 104 -8.49 6.49 -5.26
C PHE A 104 -9.78 7.30 -5.43
N THR A 105 -10.36 7.26 -6.63
CA THR A 105 -11.61 7.96 -6.93
C THR A 105 -12.62 6.97 -7.47
N LYS A 106 -13.73 6.79 -6.78
CA LYS A 106 -14.92 6.08 -7.23
C LYS A 106 -15.68 6.94 -8.25
N GLN A 107 -16.12 6.29 -9.32
CA GLN A 107 -16.98 6.84 -10.37
C GLN A 107 -18.40 6.24 -10.31
N SER A 108 -18.63 5.30 -9.39
CA SER A 108 -19.93 4.67 -9.14
C SER A 108 -20.32 4.76 -7.67
N ASP A 109 -21.63 4.73 -7.40
CA ASP A 109 -22.18 4.73 -6.04
C ASP A 109 -22.17 3.34 -5.38
N LYS A 110 -21.68 2.32 -6.08
CA LYS A 110 -21.63 0.96 -5.55
C LYS A 110 -20.79 0.91 -4.27
N PRO A 111 -21.25 0.22 -3.21
CA PRO A 111 -20.38 -0.12 -2.08
C PRO A 111 -19.18 -0.89 -2.59
N ALA A 112 -18.01 -0.59 -2.04
CA ALA A 112 -16.75 -1.16 -2.51
C ALA A 112 -15.91 -1.60 -1.32
N PHE A 113 -15.39 -2.83 -1.38
CA PHE A 113 -14.22 -3.18 -0.60
C PHE A 113 -13.03 -2.43 -1.19
N ILE A 114 -12.17 -1.87 -0.35
CA ILE A 114 -10.96 -1.15 -0.78
C ILE A 114 -9.84 -1.48 0.20
N SER A 115 -8.72 -2.00 -0.30
CA SER A 115 -7.54 -2.29 0.51
C SER A 115 -6.27 -1.99 -0.28
N LEU A 116 -5.28 -1.40 0.40
CA LEU A 116 -4.03 -0.96 -0.19
C LEU A 116 -2.89 -1.92 0.19
N TYR A 117 -2.12 -2.34 -0.80
CA TYR A 117 -1.00 -3.26 -0.65
C TYR A 117 0.26 -2.69 -1.28
N HIS A 118 1.39 -3.22 -0.82
CA HIS A 118 2.72 -2.87 -1.27
C HIS A 118 3.53 -4.12 -1.61
N ALA A 119 4.29 -4.07 -2.70
CA ALA A 119 5.12 -5.18 -3.16
C ALA A 119 6.37 -5.36 -2.28
N LYS A 120 6.45 -6.47 -1.54
CA LYS A 120 7.67 -6.87 -0.80
C LYS A 120 8.72 -7.51 -1.70
N THR A 121 8.25 -8.24 -2.70
CA THR A 121 9.07 -8.75 -3.81
C THR A 121 8.38 -8.39 -5.12
N GLU A 122 8.89 -8.84 -6.26
CA GLU A 122 8.23 -8.59 -7.54
C GLU A 122 6.83 -9.19 -7.65
N THR A 123 6.57 -10.28 -6.91
CA THR A 123 5.34 -11.06 -7.00
C THR A 123 4.55 -11.10 -5.69
N ASN A 124 5.17 -10.78 -4.56
CA ASN A 124 4.52 -10.81 -3.25
C ASN A 124 4.07 -9.40 -2.82
N PHE A 125 2.80 -9.28 -2.44
CA PHE A 125 2.20 -8.04 -1.97
C PHE A 125 1.65 -8.21 -0.57
N GLU A 126 2.00 -7.28 0.32
CA GLU A 126 1.50 -7.25 1.69
C GLU A 126 0.59 -6.05 1.93
N PRO A 127 -0.46 -6.19 2.76
CA PRO A 127 -1.34 -5.08 3.08
C PRO A 127 -0.55 -3.99 3.81
N ILE A 128 -0.79 -2.73 3.44
CA ILE A 128 -0.28 -1.60 4.20
C ILE A 128 -1.28 -1.28 5.32
N PRO A 129 -0.85 -1.29 6.59
CA PRO A 129 -1.70 -0.83 7.69
C PRO A 129 -2.18 0.60 7.41
N THR A 130 -3.50 0.78 7.41
CA THR A 130 -4.16 2.06 7.11
C THR A 130 -4.80 2.64 8.36
N THR A 131 -4.51 3.90 8.66
CA THR A 131 -5.13 4.64 9.77
C THR A 131 -5.98 5.78 9.20
N PRO A 132 -7.28 5.85 9.52
CA PRO A 132 -8.11 6.95 9.06
C PRO A 132 -7.70 8.26 9.75
N ILE A 133 -7.76 9.36 9.00
CA ILE A 133 -7.51 10.72 9.48
C ILE A 133 -8.65 11.65 9.02
N SER A 134 -8.86 12.76 9.74
CA SER A 134 -9.93 13.72 9.43
C SER A 134 -9.43 14.90 8.60
N SER A 135 -8.13 15.19 8.68
CA SER A 135 -7.49 16.32 8.00
C SER A 135 -6.03 16.00 7.67
N ILE A 136 -5.41 16.76 6.77
CA ILE A 136 -4.00 16.56 6.38
C ILE A 136 -3.08 16.95 7.56
N GLU A 137 -3.53 17.86 8.41
CA GLU A 137 -2.86 18.34 9.61
C GLU A 137 -2.66 17.23 10.65
N ASP A 138 -3.49 16.18 10.63
CA ASP A 138 -3.38 15.01 11.50
C ASP A 138 -2.23 14.08 11.12
N LEU A 139 -1.58 14.31 9.97
CA LEU A 139 -0.48 13.47 9.51
C LEU A 139 0.74 13.62 10.43
N PRO A 140 1.40 12.49 10.82
CA PRO A 140 2.66 12.56 11.54
C PRO A 140 3.70 13.39 10.79
N ARG A 141 4.53 14.13 11.52
CA ARG A 141 5.69 14.81 10.92
C ARG A 141 6.68 13.75 10.41
N LEU A 142 7.26 14.03 9.24
CA LEU A 142 8.20 13.14 8.54
C LEU A 142 9.62 13.22 9.12
#